data_AF-A0A1E5W167-F1
#
_entry.id   AF-A0A1E5W167-F1
#
_cell.length_a   1.000
_cell.length_b   1.000
_cell.length_c   1.000
_cell.angle_alpha   90.00
_cell.angle_beta   90.00
_cell.angle_gamma   90.00
#
_symmetry.space_group_name_H-M   'P 1'
#
loop_
_entity.id
_entity.type
_entity.pdbx_description
1 polymer ?
#
loop_
_entity_poly.entity_id
_entity_poly.type
_entity_poly.pdbx_seq_one_letter_code
_entity_poly.pdbx_strand_id
1 'polypeptide(L)'
;MEAWRKAALCRALLVLLVVVSSALVSSAQDESCWKDDDHHPICVTEDCKMTCRDHGHEDGRCNWGLGWGRLLPHCQCLMANCH
;
A
#
# COMPACT_ATOMS: atom_id res chain seq x y z
N MET A 1 4.84 -43.56 -4.45
CA MET A 1 4.47 -42.32 -5.19
C MET A 1 4.09 -41.14 -4.28
N GLU A 2 4.48 -41.17 -3.00
CA GLU A 2 3.96 -40.21 -2.00
C GLU A 2 4.97 -39.12 -1.63
N ALA A 3 6.27 -39.40 -1.74
CA ALA A 3 7.33 -38.45 -1.43
C ALA A 3 7.30 -37.20 -2.35
N TRP A 4 7.03 -37.39 -3.63
CA TRP A 4 6.90 -36.30 -4.59
C TRP A 4 5.62 -35.48 -4.38
N ARG A 5 4.52 -36.13 -3.96
CA ARG A 5 3.26 -35.45 -3.62
C ARG A 5 3.42 -34.60 -2.36
N LYS A 6 4.09 -35.11 -1.31
CA LYS A 6 4.43 -34.34 -0.10
C LYS A 6 5.34 -33.15 -0.42
N ALA A 7 6.37 -33.34 -1.24
CA ALA A 7 7.28 -32.27 -1.62
C ALA A 7 6.56 -31.16 -2.42
N ALA A 8 5.65 -31.52 -3.32
CA ALA A 8 4.85 -30.56 -4.07
C ALA A 8 3.89 -29.78 -3.15
N LEU A 9 3.22 -30.45 -2.21
CA LEU A 9 2.33 -29.82 -1.24
C LEU A 9 3.09 -28.86 -0.31
N CYS A 10 4.26 -29.25 0.20
CA CYS A 10 5.08 -28.36 1.02
C CYS A 10 5.52 -27.12 0.25
N ARG A 11 5.95 -27.26 -1.01
CA ARG A 11 6.32 -26.12 -1.85
C ARG A 11 5.13 -25.18 -2.11
N ALA A 12 3.95 -25.74 -2.40
CA ALA A 12 2.74 -24.94 -2.60
C ALA A 12 2.35 -24.18 -1.32
N LEU A 13 2.42 -24.82 -0.15
CA LEU A 13 2.16 -24.18 1.15
C LEU A 13 3.15 -23.08 1.47
N LEU A 14 4.45 -23.27 1.18
CA LEU A 14 5.47 -22.25 1.36
C LEU A 14 5.23 -21.03 0.46
N VAL A 15 4.86 -21.25 -0.81
CA VAL A 15 4.54 -20.15 -1.73
C VAL A 15 3.31 -19.38 -1.24
N LEU A 16 2.25 -20.08 -0.80
CA LEU A 16 1.07 -19.46 -0.19
C LEU A 16 1.43 -18.64 1.05
N LEU A 17 2.28 -19.16 1.93
CA LEU A 17 2.78 -18.46 3.11
C LEU A 17 3.52 -17.18 2.74
N VAL A 18 4.41 -17.23 1.75
CA VAL A 18 5.13 -16.04 1.27
C VAL A 18 4.17 -15.00 0.70
N VAL A 19 3.18 -15.40 -0.10
CA VAL A 19 2.17 -14.48 -0.65
C VAL A 19 1.34 -13.83 0.46
N VAL A 20 0.90 -14.60 1.46
CA VAL A 20 0.15 -14.06 2.62
C VAL A 20 1.01 -13.11 3.44
N SER A 21 2.26 -13.47 3.75
CA SER A 21 3.17 -12.60 4.49
C SER A 21 3.51 -11.31 3.72
N SER A 22 3.61 -11.36 2.40
CA SER A 22 3.86 -10.18 1.57
C SER A 22 2.68 -9.22 1.55
N ALA A 23 1.44 -9.75 1.59
CA ALA A 23 0.24 -8.94 1.70
C ALA A 23 0.12 -8.26 3.08
N LEU A 24 0.63 -8.89 4.14
CA LEU A 24 0.60 -8.36 5.51
C LEU A 24 1.64 -7.25 5.77
N VAL A 25 2.71 -7.17 4.97
CA VAL A 25 3.75 -6.14 5.11
C VAL A 25 3.31 -4.78 4.51
N SER A 26 2.15 -4.73 3.84
CA SER A 26 1.73 -3.53 3.10
C SER A 26 0.83 -2.54 3.85
N SER A 27 0.53 -2.69 5.15
CA SER A 27 -0.43 -1.77 5.80
C SER A 27 -0.35 -1.59 7.33
N ALA A 28 0.81 -1.79 7.95
CA ALA A 28 0.96 -1.53 9.40
C ALA A 28 1.64 -0.19 9.75
N GLN A 29 1.63 0.79 8.83
CA GLN A 29 1.95 2.17 9.17
C GLN A 29 0.65 2.93 9.32
N ASP A 30 0.15 3.06 10.56
CA ASP A 30 -0.97 3.90 11.00
C ASP A 30 -1.77 4.57 9.87
N GLU A 31 -2.50 3.77 9.08
CA GLU A 31 -3.27 4.25 7.92
C GLU A 31 -4.40 5.21 8.38
N SER A 32 -4.68 5.26 9.69
CA SER A 32 -5.58 6.23 10.30
C SER A 32 -5.11 7.68 10.08
N CYS A 33 -3.81 7.90 9.94
CA CYS A 33 -3.21 9.23 9.85
C CYS A 33 -3.00 9.73 8.41
N TRP A 34 -3.11 8.83 7.44
CA TRP A 34 -2.96 9.12 6.02
C TRP A 34 -4.33 9.15 5.37
N LYS A 35 -4.66 10.29 4.74
CA LYS A 35 -5.93 10.47 4.04
C LYS A 35 -5.71 10.48 2.54
N ASP A 36 -6.48 9.69 1.81
CA ASP A 36 -6.42 9.68 0.35
C ASP A 36 -6.86 11.05 -0.22
N ASP A 37 -6.08 11.54 -1.19
CA ASP A 37 -6.38 12.71 -2.01
C ASP A 37 -6.70 12.24 -3.43
N ASP A 38 -7.97 12.37 -3.82
CA ASP A 38 -8.50 11.95 -5.11
C ASP A 38 -8.38 13.04 -6.21
N HIS A 39 -7.71 14.17 -5.92
CA HIS A 39 -7.65 15.29 -6.88
C HIS A 39 -6.73 15.01 -8.08
N HIS A 40 -5.87 13.99 -8.00
CA HIS A 40 -4.85 13.70 -9.01
C HIS A 40 -5.08 12.32 -9.66
N PRO A 41 -5.27 12.24 -10.99
CA PRO A 41 -5.44 10.96 -11.69
C PRO A 41 -4.16 10.12 -11.76
N ILE A 42 -2.99 10.74 -11.60
CA ILE A 42 -1.68 10.09 -11.54
C ILE A 42 -0.93 10.72 -10.36
N CYS A 43 -0.47 9.90 -9.42
CA CYS A 43 0.34 10.41 -8.32
C CYS A 43 1.79 10.67 -8.78
N VAL A 44 2.21 11.93 -8.69
CA VAL A 44 3.60 12.37 -8.79
C VAL A 44 4.02 12.87 -7.40
N THR A 45 5.11 12.34 -6.85
CA THR A 45 5.44 12.53 -5.42
C THR A 45 5.62 13.99 -5.02
N GLU A 46 6.35 14.80 -5.80
CA GLU A 46 6.59 16.21 -5.46
C GLU A 46 5.31 17.05 -5.57
N ASP A 47 4.49 16.82 -6.61
CA ASP A 47 3.20 17.49 -6.76
C ASP A 47 2.23 17.11 -5.63
N CYS A 48 2.17 15.83 -5.27
CA CYS A 48 1.35 15.33 -4.15
C CYS A 48 1.75 16.02 -2.83
N LYS A 49 3.04 16.11 -2.53
CA LYS A 49 3.54 16.80 -1.33
C LYS A 49 3.17 18.28 -1.32
N MET A 50 3.34 18.96 -2.46
CA MET A 50 3.02 20.38 -2.59
C MET A 50 1.53 20.63 -2.36
N THR A 51 0.66 19.88 -3.05
CA THR A 51 -0.79 20.03 -2.90
C THR A 51 -1.27 19.68 -1.48
N CYS A 52 -0.72 18.63 -0.86
CA CYS A 52 -1.03 18.33 0.53
C CYS A 52 -0.69 19.50 1.46
N ARG A 53 0.48 20.14 1.29
CA ARG A 53 0.88 21.30 2.08
C ARG A 53 0.01 22.52 1.83
N ASP A 54 -0.38 22.77 0.58
CA ASP A 54 -1.30 23.85 0.22
C ASP A 54 -2.69 23.68 0.88
N HIS A 55 -3.08 22.43 1.15
CA HIS A 55 -4.30 22.08 1.87
C HIS A 55 -4.13 22.04 3.41
N GLY A 56 -2.95 22.39 3.93
CA GLY A 56 -2.67 22.43 5.37
C GLY A 56 -2.29 21.09 6.00
N HIS A 57 -1.89 20.11 5.18
CA HIS A 57 -1.32 18.83 5.64
C HIS A 57 0.21 18.93 5.81
N GLU A 58 0.79 18.04 6.62
CA GLU A 58 2.22 18.09 6.94
C GLU A 58 3.10 17.53 5.82
N ASP A 59 2.65 16.46 5.18
CA ASP A 59 3.37 15.79 4.09
C ASP A 59 2.40 15.07 3.13
N GLY A 60 2.95 14.58 2.03
CA GLY A 60 2.24 13.77 1.02
C GLY A 60 3.07 12.58 0.55
N ARG A 61 2.41 11.46 0.25
CA ARG A 61 3.05 10.27 -0.33
C ARG A 61 2.20 9.66 -1.44
N CYS A 62 2.85 9.06 -2.43
CA CYS A 62 2.17 8.19 -3.38
C CYS A 62 2.05 6.79 -2.77
N ASN A 63 0.83 6.32 -2.58
CA ASN A 63 0.56 4.98 -2.13
C ASN A 63 0.04 4.11 -3.28
N TRP A 64 0.38 2.83 -3.26
CA TRP A 64 -0.08 1.86 -4.24
C TRP A 64 -1.18 1.02 -3.59
N GLY A 65 -2.44 1.39 -3.81
CA GLY A 65 -3.56 0.57 -3.40
C GLY A 65 -3.77 -0.62 -4.36
N LEU A 66 -3.57 -1.86 -3.91
CA LEU A 66 -3.94 -3.07 -4.66
C LEU A 66 -5.44 -3.43 -4.53
N GLY A 67 -6.31 -2.46 -4.23
CA GLY A 67 -7.73 -2.67 -3.93
C GLY A 67 -8.68 -2.19 -5.02
N TRP A 68 -9.66 -3.05 -5.38
CA TRP A 68 -10.93 -2.73 -6.05
C TRP A 68 -10.86 -1.73 -7.22
N GLY A 69 -10.00 -2.03 -8.21
CA GLY A 69 -10.07 -1.39 -9.54
C GLY A 69 -9.16 -0.19 -9.78
N ARG A 70 -8.29 0.20 -8.84
CA ARG A 70 -7.22 1.18 -9.09
C ARG A 70 -5.88 0.46 -9.28
N LEU A 71 -5.38 0.46 -10.52
CA LEU A 71 -4.02 0.03 -10.88
C LEU A 71 -3.02 1.20 -10.90
N LEU A 72 -3.45 2.37 -10.42
CA LEU A 72 -2.69 3.62 -10.45
C LEU A 72 -2.37 4.05 -9.02
N PRO A 73 -1.17 4.60 -8.79
CA PRO A 73 -0.83 5.16 -7.49
C PRO A 73 -1.69 6.38 -7.22
N HIS A 74 -2.14 6.52 -5.97
CA HIS A 74 -2.92 7.66 -5.51
C HIS A 74 -2.14 8.46 -4.47
N CYS A 75 -2.48 9.74 -4.33
CA CYS A 75 -1.85 10.60 -3.35
C CYS A 75 -2.50 10.38 -1.98
N GLN A 76 -1.69 10.38 -0.92
CA GLN A 76 -2.12 10.36 0.47
C GLN A 76 -1.47 11.52 1.21
N CYS A 77 -2.25 12.30 1.95
CA CYS A 77 -1.77 13.39 2.78
C CYS A 77 -1.69 13.00 4.26
N LEU A 78 -0.62 13.43 4.94
CA LEU A 78 -0.45 13.25 6.38
C LEU A 78 -1.20 14.33 7.14
N MET A 79 -2.17 13.94 7.96
CA MET A 79 -2.92 14.89 8.78
C MET A 79 -2.03 15.53 9.85
N ALA A 80 -2.19 16.84 10.08
CA ALA A 80 -1.32 17.60 11.00
C ALA A 80 -1.42 17.22 12.49
N ASN A 81 -2.42 16.42 12.87
CA ASN A 81 -2.61 15.99 14.26
C ASN A 81 -2.09 14.56 14.52
N CYS A 82 -1.23 14.06 13.63
CA CYS A 82 -0.66 12.73 13.68
C CYS A 82 0.77 12.77 14.21
N HIS A 83 0.89 12.94 15.53
CA HIS A 83 2.15 13.01 16.28
C HIS A 83 2.19 11.95 17.38
#